data_AF-A0AAC8T841-F1
#
_entry.id   AF-A0AAC8T841-F1
#
_cell.length_a   1.000
_cell.length_b   1.000
_cell.length_c   1.000
_cell.angle_alpha   90.00
_cell.angle_beta   90.00
_cell.angle_gamma   90.00
#
_symmetry.space_group_name_H-M   'P 1'
#
loop_
_entity.id
_entity.type
_entity.pdbx_description
1 polymer ?
#
loop_
_entity_poly.entity_id
_entity_poly.type
_entity_poly.pdbx_seq_one_letter_code
_entity_poly.pdbx_strand_id
1 'polypeptide(L)'
;MYRHRRWKKFQHAEKFIKDNINTFQGLNKDEQKNYPNRALGQARYNDMAMTFIDGDGFFEYIFYYRCLYDELFGDNSKVNNSNICMSADNEGTEKPLFKTLQANTGRVGDFYLFTLFHIMVMTYYDKFGDYRLEQAVRKIAQWVYCLRLSQKRISFATIENYAMKDFSYKDIEQTELSILYHTICLAQRADEILNFRIVKVKHDFKSADGYLMPFLKKFASN
;
A
#
# COMPACT_ATOMS: atom_id res chain seq x y z
N MET A 1 0.86 0.84 -9.38
CA MET A 1 2.00 0.38 -10.21
C MET A 1 3.19 1.36 -10.22
N TYR A 2 3.11 2.54 -10.85
CA TYR A 2 4.26 3.49 -10.96
C TYR A 2 4.96 3.79 -9.61
N ARG A 3 4.19 4.24 -8.61
CA ARG A 3 4.69 4.56 -7.27
C ARG A 3 5.38 3.38 -6.61
N HIS A 4 4.75 2.21 -6.62
CA HIS A 4 5.32 0.98 -6.08
C HIS A 4 6.68 0.62 -6.72
N ARG A 5 6.80 0.72 -8.06
CA ARG A 5 8.05 0.47 -8.79
C ARG A 5 9.19 1.41 -8.39
N ARG A 6 8.89 2.69 -8.23
CA ARG A 6 9.85 3.72 -7.79
C ARG A 6 10.21 3.56 -6.31
N TRP A 7 9.21 3.33 -5.47
CA TRP A 7 9.38 3.21 -4.02
C TRP A 7 10.18 1.97 -3.60
N LYS A 8 10.05 0.84 -4.30
CA LYS A 8 10.97 -0.32 -4.11
C LYS A 8 12.44 0.02 -4.36
N LYS A 9 12.73 1.08 -5.13
CA LYS A 9 14.07 1.58 -5.43
C LYS A 9 14.44 2.83 -4.61
N PHE A 10 13.64 3.19 -3.60
CA PHE A 10 13.78 4.41 -2.81
C PHE A 10 13.79 5.69 -3.65
N GLN A 11 12.94 5.74 -4.69
CA GLN A 11 12.85 6.88 -5.60
C GLN A 11 11.51 7.61 -5.46
N HIS A 12 11.53 8.94 -5.51
CA HIS A 12 10.32 9.78 -5.48
C HIS A 12 9.38 9.54 -6.66
N ALA A 13 8.07 9.59 -6.44
CA ALA A 13 7.03 9.19 -7.38
C ALA A 13 5.73 10.00 -7.24
N GLU A 14 5.83 11.27 -6.85
CA GLU A 14 4.68 12.17 -6.75
C GLU A 14 3.93 12.29 -8.07
N LYS A 15 4.67 12.62 -9.11
CA LYS A 15 4.16 12.79 -10.47
C LYS A 15 4.83 11.81 -11.41
N PHE A 16 4.06 11.35 -12.39
CA PHE A 16 4.58 10.61 -13.53
C PHE A 16 4.85 11.61 -14.65
N ILE A 17 6.12 11.82 -14.98
CA ILE A 17 6.57 12.71 -16.06
C ILE A 17 7.29 11.90 -17.15
N LYS A 18 7.60 12.54 -18.29
CA LYS A 18 8.24 11.90 -19.45
C LYS A 18 9.53 11.15 -19.08
N ASP A 19 10.34 11.70 -18.19
CA ASP A 19 11.59 11.07 -17.74
C ASP A 19 11.37 9.78 -16.94
N ASN A 20 10.14 9.54 -16.46
CA ASN A 20 9.80 8.34 -15.71
C ASN A 20 9.30 7.19 -16.59
N ILE A 21 9.16 7.40 -17.91
CA ILE A 21 8.74 6.35 -18.85
C ILE A 21 9.66 5.12 -18.73
N ASN A 22 10.96 5.35 -18.50
CA ASN A 22 11.95 4.29 -18.32
C ASN A 22 11.71 3.40 -17.09
N THR A 23 10.83 3.81 -16.15
CA THR A 23 10.35 2.94 -15.05
C THR A 23 9.60 1.71 -15.56
N PHE A 24 9.07 1.83 -16.78
CA PHE A 24 8.35 0.82 -17.53
C PHE A 24 9.12 0.53 -18.83
N GLN A 25 10.44 0.49 -18.81
CA GLN A 25 11.19 -0.08 -19.94
C GLN A 25 11.50 -1.54 -19.63
N GLY A 26 11.30 -2.38 -20.65
CA GLY A 26 11.70 -3.76 -20.63
C GLY A 26 13.18 -3.94 -20.94
N LEU A 27 13.62 -5.19 -21.01
CA LEU A 27 14.99 -5.53 -21.41
C LEU A 27 15.16 -5.49 -22.92
N ASN A 28 16.26 -4.91 -23.40
CA ASN A 28 16.62 -5.02 -24.82
C ASN A 28 17.11 -6.46 -25.16
N LYS A 29 17.20 -6.79 -26.45
CA LYS A 29 17.55 -8.15 -26.93
C LYS A 29 18.89 -8.67 -26.39
N ASP A 30 19.86 -7.79 -26.16
CA ASP A 30 21.17 -8.20 -25.63
C ASP A 30 21.14 -8.36 -24.11
N GLU A 31 20.39 -7.52 -23.40
CA GLU A 31 20.15 -7.68 -21.96
C GLU A 31 19.38 -8.97 -21.65
N GLN A 32 18.39 -9.33 -22.48
CA GLN A 32 17.62 -10.57 -22.30
C GLN A 32 18.53 -11.81 -22.24
N LYS A 33 19.63 -11.85 -23.00
CA LYS A 33 20.62 -12.94 -22.98
C LYS A 33 21.31 -13.07 -21.61
N ASN A 34 21.50 -11.95 -20.92
CA ASN A 34 22.14 -11.91 -19.59
C ASN A 34 21.16 -12.28 -18.46
N TYR A 35 19.86 -12.31 -18.74
CA TYR A 35 18.82 -12.65 -17.75
C TYR A 35 17.91 -13.79 -18.25
N PRO A 36 18.46 -14.98 -18.55
CA PRO A 36 17.72 -16.07 -19.18
C PRO A 36 16.53 -16.55 -18.34
N ASN A 37 16.64 -16.48 -17.00
CA ASN A 37 15.57 -16.85 -16.09
C ASN A 37 14.47 -15.79 -15.95
N ARG A 38 14.66 -14.57 -16.48
CA ARG A 38 13.65 -13.50 -16.38
C ARG A 38 12.43 -13.78 -17.27
N ALA A 39 12.65 -14.39 -18.44
CA ALA A 39 11.55 -14.89 -19.27
C ALA A 39 10.73 -15.98 -18.56
N LEU A 40 11.42 -16.92 -17.91
CA LEU A 40 10.78 -17.97 -17.13
C LEU A 40 10.03 -17.43 -15.90
N GLY A 41 10.57 -16.37 -15.28
CA GLY A 41 9.99 -15.69 -14.12
C GLY A 41 8.70 -14.94 -14.46
N GLN A 42 8.67 -14.23 -15.60
CA GLN A 42 7.47 -13.51 -16.07
C GLN A 42 6.29 -14.44 -16.33
N ALA A 43 6.56 -15.68 -16.76
CA ALA A 43 5.53 -16.70 -16.98
C ALA A 43 5.01 -17.38 -15.70
N ARG A 44 5.69 -17.22 -14.55
CA ARG A 44 5.42 -18.03 -13.33
C ARG A 44 5.14 -17.21 -12.07
N TYR A 45 5.55 -15.95 -12.00
CA TYR A 45 5.44 -15.14 -10.79
C TYR A 45 4.84 -13.78 -11.09
N ASN A 46 3.83 -13.39 -10.32
CA ASN A 46 3.31 -12.03 -10.31
C ASN A 46 4.20 -11.18 -9.38
N ASP A 47 4.83 -10.13 -9.93
CA ASP A 47 5.47 -9.05 -9.15
C ASP A 47 5.09 -7.72 -9.81
N MET A 48 4.36 -6.88 -9.08
CA MET A 48 3.90 -5.56 -9.55
C MET A 48 5.08 -4.62 -9.88
N ALA A 49 6.29 -4.93 -9.45
CA ALA A 49 7.49 -4.21 -9.82
C ALA A 49 8.40 -4.92 -10.83
N MET A 50 7.96 -6.03 -11.41
CA MET A 50 8.73 -6.79 -12.38
C MET A 50 9.11 -5.94 -13.60
N THR A 51 10.33 -6.15 -14.11
CA THR A 51 10.76 -5.67 -15.42
C THR A 51 10.28 -6.65 -16.49
N PHE A 52 9.54 -6.16 -17.47
CA PHE A 52 9.04 -6.97 -18.59
C PHE A 52 10.11 -7.14 -19.67
N ILE A 53 9.90 -8.09 -20.57
CA ILE A 53 10.83 -8.40 -21.66
C ILE A 53 10.62 -7.47 -22.85
N ASP A 54 9.37 -7.20 -23.22
CA ASP A 54 9.00 -6.47 -24.43
C ASP A 54 7.70 -5.65 -24.26
N GLY A 55 7.23 -5.06 -25.36
CA GLY A 55 6.01 -4.25 -25.38
C GLY A 55 4.73 -5.06 -25.17
N ASP A 56 4.64 -6.27 -25.70
CA ASP A 56 3.46 -7.13 -25.53
C ASP A 56 3.32 -7.53 -24.05
N GLY A 57 4.41 -7.93 -23.41
CA GLY A 57 4.45 -8.20 -21.99
C GLY A 57 4.09 -6.99 -21.12
N PHE A 58 4.36 -5.76 -21.58
CA PHE A 58 3.88 -4.55 -20.88
C PHE A 58 2.35 -4.43 -20.93
N PHE A 59 1.73 -4.62 -22.09
CA PHE A 59 0.28 -4.48 -22.22
C PHE A 59 -0.46 -5.59 -21.48
N GLU A 60 0.02 -6.84 -21.55
CA GLU A 60 -0.49 -7.95 -20.75
C GLU A 60 -0.39 -7.65 -19.25
N TYR A 61 0.76 -7.16 -18.80
CA TYR A 61 0.97 -6.72 -17.42
C TYR A 61 -0.04 -5.62 -17.00
N ILE A 62 -0.23 -4.58 -17.83
CA ILE A 62 -1.19 -3.51 -17.52
C ILE A 62 -2.62 -4.05 -17.46
N PHE A 63 -3.00 -4.91 -18.40
CA PHE A 63 -4.31 -5.53 -18.44
C PHE A 63 -4.57 -6.39 -17.20
N TYR A 64 -3.61 -7.26 -16.84
CA TYR A 64 -3.68 -8.11 -15.66
C TYR A 64 -3.91 -7.29 -14.38
N TYR A 65 -3.07 -6.28 -14.10
CA TYR A 65 -3.21 -5.50 -12.88
C TYR A 65 -4.43 -4.55 -12.88
N ARG A 66 -4.99 -4.25 -14.05
CA ARG A 66 -6.29 -3.56 -14.14
C ARG A 66 -7.43 -4.48 -13.72
N CYS A 67 -7.49 -5.69 -14.28
CA CYS A 67 -8.49 -6.70 -13.87
C CYS A 67 -8.38 -7.01 -12.38
N LEU A 68 -7.16 -7.17 -11.86
CA LEU A 68 -6.93 -7.41 -10.45
C LEU A 68 -7.40 -6.24 -9.56
N TYR A 69 -7.21 -4.99 -10.02
CA TYR A 69 -7.72 -3.83 -9.31
C TYR A 69 -9.25 -3.87 -9.19
N ASP A 70 -9.94 -4.21 -10.29
CA ASP A 70 -11.40 -4.30 -10.30
C ASP A 70 -11.89 -5.47 -9.41
N GLU A 71 -11.20 -6.61 -9.42
CA GLU A 71 -11.48 -7.76 -8.55
C GLU A 71 -11.29 -7.45 -7.05
N LEU A 72 -10.33 -6.59 -6.71
CA LEU A 72 -10.06 -6.21 -5.34
C LEU A 72 -10.95 -5.08 -4.84
N PHE A 73 -11.22 -4.06 -5.66
CA PHE A 73 -11.79 -2.79 -5.20
C PHE A 73 -13.09 -2.39 -5.90
N GLY A 74 -13.56 -3.14 -6.90
CA GLY A 74 -14.87 -2.95 -7.52
C GLY A 74 -16.03 -3.07 -6.52
N ASP A 75 -17.27 -2.84 -6.94
CA ASP A 75 -18.40 -3.00 -6.03
C ASP A 75 -18.62 -4.46 -5.63
N ASN A 76 -18.86 -4.71 -4.32
CA ASN A 76 -19.02 -6.06 -3.74
C ASN A 76 -17.82 -6.99 -4.03
N SER A 77 -16.62 -6.42 -4.10
CA SER A 77 -15.36 -7.09 -4.38
C SER A 77 -14.69 -7.65 -3.12
N LYS A 78 -13.50 -8.23 -3.26
CA LYS A 78 -12.74 -8.85 -2.16
C LYS A 78 -12.39 -7.89 -1.03
N VAL A 79 -12.18 -6.61 -1.33
CA VAL A 79 -11.86 -5.56 -0.33
C VAL A 79 -13.05 -4.66 -0.06
N ASN A 80 -13.84 -4.34 -1.08
CA ASN A 80 -15.03 -3.49 -0.97
C ASN A 80 -16.28 -4.34 -0.71
N ASN A 81 -16.35 -4.95 0.48
CA ASN A 81 -17.50 -5.71 0.95
C ASN A 81 -17.80 -5.42 2.43
N SER A 82 -18.91 -5.98 2.91
CA SER A 82 -19.40 -5.82 4.29
C SER A 82 -18.72 -6.71 5.32
N ASN A 83 -17.81 -7.61 4.93
CA ASN A 83 -17.10 -8.48 5.89
C ASN A 83 -15.90 -7.75 6.49
N ILE A 84 -15.27 -6.84 5.73
CA ILE A 84 -14.16 -6.02 6.21
C ILE A 84 -14.72 -4.70 6.77
N CYS A 85 -14.95 -4.68 8.09
CA CYS A 85 -15.55 -3.53 8.76
C CYS A 85 -14.56 -2.68 9.56
N MET A 86 -14.89 -1.40 9.73
CA MET A 86 -14.39 -0.60 10.84
C MET A 86 -15.02 -1.15 12.12
N SER A 87 -14.28 -1.13 13.23
CA SER A 87 -14.88 -1.50 14.51
C SER A 87 -16.10 -0.64 14.82
N ALA A 88 -17.13 -1.25 15.42
CA ALA A 88 -18.35 -0.57 15.85
C ALA A 88 -18.05 0.78 16.51
N ASP A 89 -18.74 1.81 16.04
CA ASP A 89 -18.76 3.12 16.69
C ASP A 89 -19.53 3.06 18.02
N ASN A 90 -19.63 4.19 18.72
CA ASN A 90 -20.39 4.28 19.97
C ASN A 90 -21.88 3.91 19.82
N GLU A 91 -22.38 3.84 18.58
CA GLU A 91 -23.76 3.47 18.22
C GLU A 91 -23.88 2.00 17.81
N GLY A 92 -22.80 1.22 17.90
CA GLY A 92 -22.81 -0.23 17.66
C GLY A 92 -22.85 -0.61 16.17
N THR A 93 -22.74 0.35 15.24
CA THR A 93 -22.91 0.07 13.81
C THR A 93 -21.56 -0.20 13.14
N GLU A 94 -21.39 -1.40 12.61
CA GLU A 94 -20.24 -1.73 11.76
C GLU A 94 -20.40 -1.12 10.37
N LYS A 95 -19.38 -0.38 9.92
CA LYS A 95 -19.36 0.26 8.60
C LYS A 95 -18.31 -0.42 7.72
N PRO A 96 -18.59 -0.70 6.43
CA PRO A 96 -17.60 -1.26 5.52
C PRO A 96 -16.35 -0.38 5.46
N LEU A 97 -15.20 -0.97 5.72
CA LEU A 97 -13.93 -0.27 5.85
C LEU A 97 -13.59 0.47 4.55
N PHE A 98 -13.59 -0.23 3.43
CA PHE A 98 -13.24 0.36 2.15
C PHE A 98 -14.11 1.57 1.79
N LYS A 99 -15.45 1.42 1.81
CA LYS A 99 -16.38 2.53 1.50
C LYS A 99 -16.21 3.71 2.44
N THR A 100 -15.96 3.44 3.72
CA THR A 100 -15.70 4.48 4.71
C THR A 100 -14.43 5.25 4.36
N LEU A 101 -13.32 4.57 4.03
CA LEU A 101 -12.09 5.24 3.63
C LEU A 101 -12.26 6.02 2.31
N GLN A 102 -12.96 5.43 1.33
CA GLN A 102 -13.24 6.04 0.03
C GLN A 102 -14.07 7.32 0.12
N ALA A 103 -15.15 7.31 0.91
CA ALA A 103 -16.01 8.48 1.09
C ALA A 103 -15.26 9.68 1.70
N ASN A 104 -14.11 9.45 2.33
CA ASN A 104 -13.34 10.45 3.06
C ASN A 104 -12.11 10.97 2.30
N THR A 105 -12.01 10.73 0.99
CA THR A 105 -10.90 11.25 0.17
C THR A 105 -11.09 12.69 -0.30
N GLY A 106 -12.03 13.44 0.27
CA GLY A 106 -12.34 14.82 -0.14
C GLY A 106 -11.18 15.81 0.06
N ARG A 107 -10.30 15.57 1.04
CA ARG A 107 -9.06 16.34 1.20
C ARG A 107 -7.92 15.66 0.46
N VAL A 108 -7.04 16.46 -0.16
CA VAL A 108 -5.89 15.96 -0.91
C VAL A 108 -4.99 15.01 -0.10
N GLY A 109 -4.73 15.32 1.18
CA GLY A 109 -3.96 14.43 2.04
C GLY A 109 -4.65 13.08 2.30
N ASP A 110 -5.98 13.06 2.38
CA ASP A 110 -6.76 11.82 2.58
C ASP A 110 -6.78 10.99 1.30
N PHE A 111 -6.86 11.64 0.14
CA PHE A 111 -6.65 11.00 -1.14
C PHE A 111 -5.26 10.35 -1.25
N TYR A 112 -4.21 11.00 -0.75
CA TYR A 112 -2.86 10.43 -0.74
C TYR A 112 -2.73 9.22 0.19
N LEU A 113 -3.34 9.26 1.38
CA LEU A 113 -3.41 8.10 2.28
C LEU A 113 -4.15 6.93 1.61
N PHE A 114 -5.30 7.20 1.00
CA PHE A 114 -6.09 6.18 0.32
C PHE A 114 -5.35 5.57 -0.89
N THR A 115 -4.54 6.40 -1.58
CA THR A 115 -3.63 5.93 -2.64
C THR A 115 -2.56 4.98 -2.09
N LEU A 116 -1.94 5.32 -0.95
CA LEU A 116 -0.96 4.45 -0.28
C LEU A 116 -1.62 3.12 0.15
N PHE A 117 -2.81 3.19 0.74
CA PHE A 117 -3.60 2.01 1.12
C PHE A 117 -3.83 1.06 -0.07
N HIS A 118 -4.30 1.57 -1.21
CA HIS A 118 -4.48 0.77 -2.44
C HIS A 118 -3.18 0.09 -2.88
N ILE A 119 -2.09 0.85 -2.93
CA ILE A 119 -0.79 0.33 -3.34
C ILE A 119 -0.37 -0.82 -2.43
N MET A 120 -0.50 -0.66 -1.12
CA MET A 120 -0.14 -1.68 -0.14
C MET A 120 -1.01 -2.93 -0.24
N VAL A 121 -2.34 -2.78 -0.38
CA VAL A 121 -3.25 -3.92 -0.52
C VAL A 121 -2.97 -4.69 -1.82
N MET A 122 -2.79 -3.98 -2.94
CA MET A 122 -2.39 -4.62 -4.20
C MET A 122 -1.04 -5.33 -4.06
N THR A 123 -0.07 -4.74 -3.37
CA THR A 123 1.26 -5.37 -3.16
C THR A 123 1.15 -6.62 -2.29
N TYR A 124 0.29 -6.61 -1.27
CA TYR A 124 0.02 -7.78 -0.46
C TYR A 124 -0.59 -8.90 -1.30
N TYR A 125 -1.66 -8.59 -2.04
CA TYR A 125 -2.40 -9.57 -2.82
C TYR A 125 -1.54 -10.15 -3.95
N ASP A 126 -0.73 -9.33 -4.60
CA ASP A 126 0.21 -9.77 -5.62
C ASP A 126 1.15 -10.89 -5.13
N LYS A 127 1.50 -10.87 -3.83
CA LYS A 127 2.35 -11.88 -3.19
C LYS A 127 1.59 -13.07 -2.59
N PHE A 128 0.46 -12.82 -1.95
CA PHE A 128 -0.19 -13.80 -1.07
C PHE A 128 -1.62 -14.16 -1.50
N GLY A 129 -2.14 -13.52 -2.54
CA GLY A 129 -3.52 -13.67 -3.00
C GLY A 129 -4.53 -13.42 -1.88
N ASP A 130 -5.52 -14.30 -1.80
CA ASP A 130 -6.60 -14.24 -0.81
C ASP A 130 -6.18 -14.67 0.61
N TYR A 131 -4.98 -15.22 0.79
CA TYR A 131 -4.58 -15.79 2.08
C TYR A 131 -4.63 -14.73 3.17
N ARG A 132 -5.60 -14.85 4.09
CA ARG A 132 -5.85 -13.89 5.20
C ARG A 132 -5.98 -12.43 4.75
N LEU A 133 -6.49 -12.21 3.53
CA LEU A 133 -6.62 -10.88 2.92
C LEU A 133 -7.36 -9.88 3.81
N GLU A 134 -8.48 -10.28 4.43
CA GLU A 134 -9.23 -9.40 5.34
C GLU A 134 -8.36 -8.85 6.49
N GLN A 135 -7.59 -9.73 7.13
CA GLN A 135 -6.73 -9.34 8.26
C GLN A 135 -5.61 -8.40 7.78
N ALA A 136 -5.04 -8.67 6.61
CA ALA A 136 -4.02 -7.84 6.00
C ALA A 136 -4.57 -6.46 5.61
N VAL A 137 -5.75 -6.40 4.98
CA VAL A 137 -6.44 -5.15 4.65
C VAL A 137 -6.66 -4.30 5.89
N ARG A 138 -7.19 -4.89 6.96
CA ARG A 138 -7.40 -4.18 8.23
C ARG A 138 -6.07 -3.67 8.78
N LYS A 139 -5.02 -4.49 8.82
CA LYS A 139 -3.67 -4.11 9.29
C LYS A 139 -3.06 -2.97 8.47
N ILE A 140 -3.15 -3.06 7.14
CA ILE A 140 -2.65 -2.05 6.22
C ILE A 140 -3.40 -0.74 6.40
N ALA A 141 -4.73 -0.76 6.41
CA ALA A 141 -5.54 0.42 6.71
C ALA A 141 -5.14 1.00 8.06
N GLN A 142 -4.92 0.13 9.05
CA GLN A 142 -4.57 0.61 10.38
C GLN A 142 -3.25 1.37 10.35
N TRP A 143 -2.21 0.79 9.76
CA TRP A 143 -0.91 1.43 9.62
C TRP A 143 -0.96 2.74 8.83
N VAL A 144 -1.58 2.74 7.64
CA VAL A 144 -1.66 3.93 6.78
C VAL A 144 -2.31 5.11 7.52
N TYR A 145 -3.43 4.86 8.20
CA TYR A 145 -4.17 5.93 8.85
C TYR A 145 -3.63 6.31 10.24
N CYS A 146 -2.62 5.63 10.78
CA CYS A 146 -1.81 6.18 11.88
C CYS A 146 -1.21 7.53 11.50
N LEU A 147 -0.80 7.72 10.25
CA LEU A 147 -0.21 8.98 9.79
C LEU A 147 -1.19 10.16 9.89
N ARG A 148 -2.51 9.91 9.71
CA ARG A 148 -3.56 10.93 9.90
C ARG A 148 -3.68 11.40 11.34
N LEU A 149 -3.48 10.50 12.31
CA LEU A 149 -3.45 10.87 13.72
C LEU A 149 -2.23 11.71 14.06
N SER A 150 -1.09 11.38 13.45
CA SER A 150 0.18 12.00 13.78
C SER A 150 0.38 13.37 13.13
N GLN A 151 -0.32 13.67 12.04
CA GLN A 151 -0.09 14.90 11.26
C GLN A 151 -1.38 15.59 10.81
N LYS A 152 -1.49 16.89 11.12
CA LYS A 152 -2.60 17.74 10.65
C LYS A 152 -2.59 17.92 9.14
N ARG A 153 -1.41 18.11 8.54
CA ARG A 153 -1.23 18.27 7.09
C ARG A 153 -0.42 17.09 6.57
N ILE A 154 -0.96 16.43 5.54
CA ILE A 154 -0.28 15.33 4.85
C ILE A 154 0.00 15.80 3.42
N SER A 155 1.28 16.01 3.12
CA SER A 155 1.76 16.23 1.76
C SER A 155 2.11 14.88 1.11
N PHE A 156 2.36 14.88 -0.19
CA PHE A 156 2.85 13.66 -0.84
C PHE A 156 4.23 13.27 -0.32
N ALA A 157 5.12 14.25 -0.09
CA ALA A 157 6.42 14.02 0.55
C ALA A 157 6.30 13.34 1.92
N THR A 158 5.26 13.66 2.71
CA THR A 158 4.97 12.92 3.95
C THR A 158 4.70 11.45 3.66
N ILE A 159 3.85 11.13 2.68
CA ILE A 159 3.54 9.74 2.29
C ILE A 159 4.80 9.00 1.86
N GLU A 160 5.62 9.64 1.03
CA GLU A 160 6.87 9.08 0.55
C GLU A 160 7.84 8.79 1.68
N ASN A 161 8.04 9.76 2.57
CA ASN A 161 8.89 9.57 3.74
C ASN A 161 8.33 8.50 4.68
N TYR A 162 7.00 8.35 4.76
CA TYR A 162 6.38 7.31 5.58
C TYR A 162 6.53 5.91 4.98
N ALA A 163 6.41 5.78 3.66
CA ALA A 163 6.55 4.50 2.95
C ALA A 163 8.02 4.09 2.74
N MET A 164 8.92 5.06 2.52
CA MET A 164 10.30 4.82 2.06
C MET A 164 11.38 5.29 3.06
N LYS A 165 11.05 5.65 4.31
CA LYS A 165 11.99 6.32 5.23
C LYS A 165 13.40 5.72 5.16
N ASP A 166 14.35 6.54 4.75
CA ASP A 166 15.75 6.20 4.61
C ASP A 166 16.39 6.05 6.01
N PHE A 167 17.13 4.96 6.22
CA PHE A 167 17.85 4.68 7.48
C PHE A 167 19.11 5.54 7.67
N SER A 168 19.37 6.47 6.74
CA SER A 168 20.54 7.38 6.75
C SER A 168 20.55 8.43 7.89
N TYR A 169 19.47 8.62 8.66
CA TYR A 169 19.40 9.67 9.69
C TYR A 169 19.31 9.16 11.14
N LYS A 170 20.16 9.75 12.00
CA LYS A 170 20.48 9.43 13.40
C LYS A 170 19.35 9.54 14.45
N ASP A 171 18.08 9.44 14.08
CA ASP A 171 16.97 9.57 15.05
C ASP A 171 16.23 8.24 15.25
N ILE A 172 16.88 7.34 15.98
CA ILE A 172 16.40 6.00 16.36
C ILE A 172 15.02 6.07 17.06
N GLU A 173 14.71 7.15 17.76
CA GLU A 173 13.45 7.32 18.50
C GLU A 173 12.23 7.63 17.60
N GLN A 174 12.42 8.16 16.38
CA GLN A 174 11.37 8.29 15.35
C GLN A 174 11.47 7.21 14.26
N THR A 175 12.43 6.30 14.39
CA THR A 175 12.65 5.15 13.51
C THR A 175 11.63 4.03 13.80
N GLU A 176 10.94 4.12 14.94
CA GLU A 176 9.91 3.20 15.39
C GLU A 176 8.54 3.32 14.71
N LEU A 177 8.35 4.25 13.76
CA LEU A 177 7.23 4.17 12.81
C LEU A 177 7.52 3.12 11.72
N SER A 178 7.83 1.90 12.21
CA SER A 178 7.68 0.57 11.62
C SER A 178 7.24 0.60 10.15
N ILE A 179 8.15 0.32 9.21
CA ILE A 179 7.93 0.47 7.76
C ILE A 179 7.13 -0.72 7.18
N LEU A 180 5.82 -0.80 7.46
CA LEU A 180 4.97 -1.91 7.01
C LEU A 180 5.03 -2.08 5.49
N TYR A 181 5.07 -0.99 4.73
CA TYR A 181 5.19 -1.06 3.26
C TYR A 181 6.44 -1.83 2.83
N HIS A 182 7.60 -1.52 3.40
CA HIS A 182 8.84 -2.22 3.08
C HIS A 182 8.81 -3.68 3.55
N THR A 183 8.19 -3.93 4.71
CA THR A 183 7.95 -5.29 5.21
C THR A 183 7.12 -6.10 4.21
N ILE A 184 6.03 -5.57 3.68
CA ILE A 184 5.23 -6.24 2.62
C ILE A 184 6.10 -6.50 1.38
N CYS A 185 6.93 -5.53 0.97
CA CYS A 185 7.81 -5.68 -0.19
C CYS A 185 8.84 -6.80 -0.03
N LEU A 186 9.35 -7.06 1.18
CA LEU A 186 10.37 -8.08 1.44
C LEU A 186 9.84 -9.42 1.96
N ALA A 187 8.67 -9.41 2.60
CA ALA A 187 8.09 -10.56 3.26
C ALA A 187 7.97 -11.76 2.31
N GLN A 188 8.35 -12.93 2.82
CA GLN A 188 8.16 -14.22 2.16
C GLN A 188 6.92 -14.92 2.68
N ARG A 189 6.41 -14.50 3.84
CA ARG A 189 5.22 -15.05 4.48
C ARG A 189 4.27 -13.94 4.90
N ALA A 190 2.98 -14.16 4.70
CA ALA A 190 1.94 -13.25 5.15
C ALA A 190 1.98 -12.98 6.67
N ASP A 191 2.43 -13.95 7.48
CA ASP A 191 2.52 -13.81 8.94
C ASP A 191 3.45 -12.65 9.38
N GLU A 192 4.47 -12.32 8.58
CA GLU A 192 5.38 -11.20 8.86
C GLU A 192 4.63 -9.85 8.85
N ILE A 193 3.57 -9.77 8.04
CA ILE A 193 2.73 -8.59 7.86
C ILE A 193 1.60 -8.59 8.89
N LEU A 194 1.00 -9.75 9.13
CA LEU A 194 -0.12 -9.90 10.07
C LEU A 194 0.33 -9.70 11.53
N ASN A 195 1.52 -10.21 11.88
CA ASN A 195 2.12 -10.06 13.21
C ASN A 195 2.91 -8.77 13.36
N PHE A 196 2.96 -7.95 12.32
CA PHE A 196 3.65 -6.67 12.36
C PHE A 196 3.11 -5.81 13.50
N ARG A 197 4.04 -5.35 14.34
CA ARG A 197 3.76 -4.47 15.48
C ARG A 197 3.78 -3.03 15.00
N ILE A 198 2.63 -2.38 15.16
CA ILE A 198 2.47 -0.95 14.88
C ILE A 198 2.69 -0.24 16.20
N VAL A 199 3.74 0.57 16.27
CA VAL A 199 4.12 1.26 17.50
C VAL A 199 3.03 2.29 17.85
N LYS A 200 2.62 2.29 19.12
CA LYS A 200 1.64 3.24 19.64
C LYS A 200 2.24 4.63 19.55
N VAL A 201 1.59 5.52 18.82
CA VAL A 201 1.99 6.93 18.77
C VAL A 201 1.24 7.66 19.90
N LYS A 202 1.91 8.54 20.65
CA LYS A 202 1.20 9.48 21.54
C LYS A 202 0.32 10.38 20.67
N HIS A 203 -0.99 10.20 20.74
CA HIS A 203 -1.93 10.84 19.84
C HIS A 203 -2.41 12.19 20.40
N ASP A 204 -2.28 13.26 19.60
CA ASP A 204 -3.09 14.47 19.76
C ASP A 204 -4.26 14.37 18.78
N PHE A 205 -5.43 13.96 19.29
CA PHE A 205 -6.63 13.71 18.49
C PHE A 205 -7.22 14.96 17.81
N LYS A 206 -6.60 16.13 17.94
CA LYS A 206 -7.05 17.39 17.31
C LYS A 206 -7.07 17.37 15.78
N SER A 207 -6.33 16.48 15.12
CA SER A 207 -6.20 16.42 13.65
C SER A 207 -7.10 15.39 12.98
N ALA A 208 -7.57 14.38 13.70
CA ALA A 208 -8.44 13.36 13.15
C ALA A 208 -9.91 13.77 13.33
N ASP A 209 -10.66 13.75 12.24
CA ASP A 209 -12.10 13.93 12.30
C ASP A 209 -12.75 12.70 12.96
N GLY A 210 -13.93 12.90 13.55
CA GLY A 210 -14.64 11.91 14.36
C GLY A 210 -14.94 10.57 13.69
N TYR A 211 -14.84 10.43 12.37
CA TYR A 211 -15.22 9.21 11.65
C TYR A 211 -14.16 8.10 11.69
N LEU A 212 -12.87 8.43 11.73
CA LEU A 212 -11.83 7.42 11.96
C LEU A 212 -11.60 7.17 13.45
N MET A 213 -12.06 8.06 14.33
CA MET A 213 -11.82 7.97 15.76
C MET A 213 -12.20 6.62 16.39
N PRO A 214 -13.34 5.98 16.07
CA PRO A 214 -13.66 4.66 16.64
C PRO A 214 -12.64 3.58 16.25
N PHE A 215 -12.28 3.55 14.96
CA PHE A 215 -11.27 2.64 14.44
C PHE A 215 -9.89 2.93 15.04
N LEU A 216 -9.51 4.21 15.09
CA LEU A 216 -8.22 4.70 15.57
C LEU A 216 -8.07 4.58 17.10
N LYS A 217 -9.16 4.67 17.88
CA LYS A 217 -9.14 4.47 19.34
C LYS A 217 -8.72 3.04 19.72
N LYS A 218 -9.12 2.02 18.94
CA LYS A 218 -8.68 0.62 19.18
C LYS A 218 -7.16 0.43 19.10
N PHE A 219 -6.41 1.35 18.49
CA PHE A 219 -4.95 1.31 18.43
C PHE A 219 -4.30 1.74 19.74
N ALA A 220 -4.95 2.65 20.48
CA ALA A 220 -4.45 3.11 21.76
C ALA A 220 -4.69 2.05 22.86
N SER A 221 -5.75 1.25 22.72
CA SER A 221 -6.26 0.33 23.75
C SER A 221 -5.58 -1.05 23.83
N ASN A 222 -4.83 -1.49 22.82
CA ASN A 222 -4.10 -2.77 22.80
C ASN A 222 -2.61 -2.53 22.69
#